data_AF-A0AAJ6QPF1-F1
#
_entry.id   AF-A0AAJ6QPF1-F1
#
_cell.length_a   1.000
_cell.length_b   1.000
_cell.length_c   1.000
_cell.angle_alpha   90.00
_cell.angle_beta   90.00
_cell.angle_gamma   90.00
#
_symmetry.space_group_name_H-M   'P 1'
#
loop_
_entity.id
_entity.type
_entity.pdbx_description
1 polymer ?
#
loop_
_entity_poly.entity_id
_entity_poly.type
_entity_poly.pdbx_seq_one_letter_code
_entity_poly.pdbx_strand_id
1 'polypeptide(L)'
;MSESTAVPASGDEAQEGFVEKHEKLLRFPISKIRTIMKLDSEMNSASQEAVFIVAKATELFIEAIAKETYNFTLQNRKKTVQRRDVESAIDSIEVFSFLEGCLD
;
A
#
# COMPACT_ATOMS: atom_id res chain seq x y z
N MET A 1 -3.65 -57.85 7.89
CA MET A 1 -3.11 -57.00 6.81
C MET A 1 -4.29 -56.26 6.21
N SER A 2 -4.43 -54.96 6.51
CA SER A 2 -5.22 -53.97 5.77
C SER A 2 -4.86 -52.61 6.36
N GLU A 3 -3.71 -52.08 5.95
CA GLU A 3 -3.31 -50.71 6.24
C GLU A 3 -4.00 -49.84 5.18
N SER A 4 -5.07 -49.16 5.57
CA SER A 4 -5.85 -48.29 4.68
C SER A 4 -5.27 -46.88 4.74
N THR A 5 -4.50 -46.59 3.69
CA THR A 5 -4.04 -45.31 3.13
C THR A 5 -4.60 -44.05 3.80
N ALA A 6 -3.71 -43.29 4.44
CA ALA A 6 -3.92 -41.90 4.78
C ALA A 6 -3.96 -41.06 3.48
N VAL A 7 -5.00 -40.24 3.34
CA VAL A 7 -5.10 -39.20 2.31
C VAL A 7 -4.23 -38.01 2.78
N PRO A 8 -3.26 -37.52 1.98
CA PRO A 8 -2.59 -36.27 2.33
C PRO A 8 -3.51 -35.10 1.96
N ALA A 9 -3.92 -34.32 2.96
CA ALA A 9 -4.57 -33.03 2.76
C ALA A 9 -3.54 -32.05 2.17
N SER A 10 -3.73 -31.73 0.89
CA SER A 10 -2.95 -30.74 0.14
C SER A 10 -3.24 -29.32 0.66
N GLY A 11 -2.18 -28.62 1.08
CA GLY A 11 -2.21 -27.33 1.77
C GLY A 11 -2.55 -26.09 0.93
N ASP A 12 -3.45 -26.18 -0.04
CA ASP A 12 -3.87 -25.03 -0.87
C ASP A 12 -5.14 -24.33 -0.35
N GLU A 13 -6.03 -25.03 0.37
CA GLU A 13 -7.33 -24.47 0.80
C GLU A 13 -7.23 -23.43 1.93
N ALA A 14 -6.17 -23.48 2.74
CA ALA A 14 -5.97 -22.52 3.83
C ALA A 14 -5.54 -21.13 3.33
N GLN A 15 -5.05 -21.05 2.08
CA GLN A 15 -4.42 -19.85 1.54
C GLN A 15 -5.43 -18.91 0.88
N GLU A 16 -6.48 -19.43 0.23
CA GLU A 16 -7.52 -18.60 -0.40
C GLU A 16 -8.39 -17.84 0.60
N GLY A 17 -8.82 -18.49 1.69
CA GLY A 17 -9.71 -17.87 2.69
C GLY A 17 -9.06 -16.70 3.46
N PHE A 18 -7.73 -16.70 3.60
CA PHE A 18 -6.99 -15.59 4.20
C PHE A 18 -6.89 -14.40 3.23
N VAL A 19 -6.64 -14.66 1.93
CA VAL A 19 -6.58 -13.61 0.90
C VAL A 19 -7.92 -12.89 0.79
N GLU A 20 -9.02 -13.63 0.69
CA GLU A 20 -10.36 -13.08 0.46
C GLU A 20 -10.87 -12.23 1.64
N LYS A 21 -10.57 -12.65 2.86
CA LYS A 21 -10.97 -11.93 4.08
C LYS A 21 -10.23 -10.61 4.22
N HIS A 22 -8.96 -10.57 3.83
CA HIS A 22 -8.12 -9.37 3.93
C HIS A 22 -8.31 -8.40 2.76
N GLU A 23 -8.67 -8.86 1.55
CA GLU A 23 -9.00 -7.96 0.44
C GLU A 23 -10.18 -7.03 0.76
N LYS A 24 -11.18 -7.51 1.53
CA LYS A 24 -12.32 -6.69 1.95
C LYS A 24 -11.94 -5.58 2.95
N LEU A 25 -10.77 -5.67 3.58
CA LEU A 25 -10.27 -4.70 4.57
C LEU A 25 -9.42 -3.59 3.95
N LEU A 26 -8.98 -3.76 2.71
CA LEU A 26 -8.15 -2.80 2.00
C LEU A 26 -8.97 -2.00 0.97
N ARG A 27 -8.55 -0.77 0.72
CA ARG A 27 -9.05 0.13 -0.33
C ARG A 27 -8.35 -0.14 -1.66
N PHE A 28 -7.14 -0.70 -1.61
CA PHE A 28 -6.34 -1.02 -2.79
C PHE A 28 -6.40 -2.51 -3.16
N PRO A 29 -6.43 -2.84 -4.47
CA PRO A 29 -6.28 -4.23 -4.90
C PRO A 29 -4.88 -4.75 -4.54
N ILE A 30 -4.82 -5.87 -3.79
CA ILE A 30 -3.54 -6.49 -3.36
C ILE A 30 -2.65 -6.82 -4.56
N SER A 31 -3.24 -7.26 -5.67
CA SER A 31 -2.52 -7.59 -6.91
C SER A 31 -1.73 -6.39 -7.46
N LYS A 32 -2.28 -5.17 -7.39
CA LYS A 32 -1.62 -3.96 -7.88
C LYS A 32 -0.45 -3.55 -6.98
N ILE A 33 -0.63 -3.62 -5.65
CA ILE A 33 0.44 -3.35 -4.69
C ILE A 33 1.61 -4.32 -4.93
N ARG A 34 1.33 -5.61 -5.09
CA ARG A 34 2.35 -6.63 -5.39
C ARG A 34 3.10 -6.34 -6.69
N THR A 35 2.42 -5.92 -7.75
CA THR A 35 3.07 -5.56 -9.02
C THR A 35 4.00 -4.37 -8.86
N ILE A 36 3.60 -3.33 -8.13
CA ILE A 36 4.44 -2.15 -7.88
C ILE A 36 5.67 -2.54 -7.06
N MET A 37 5.50 -3.35 -6.01
CA MET A 37 6.62 -3.84 -5.20
C MET A 37 7.67 -4.59 -6.04
N LYS A 38 7.22 -5.39 -7.04
CA LYS A 38 8.09 -6.13 -7.96
C LYS A 38 8.77 -5.29 -9.04
N LEU A 39 8.52 -3.97 -9.09
CA LEU A 39 9.30 -3.08 -9.97
C LEU A 39 10.74 -2.93 -9.47
N ASP A 40 10.99 -3.21 -8.20
CA ASP A 40 12.33 -3.34 -7.64
C ASP A 40 12.99 -4.63 -8.12
N SER A 41 14.11 -4.52 -8.85
CA SER A 41 14.85 -5.64 -9.43
C SER A 41 15.48 -6.56 -8.39
N GLU A 42 15.74 -6.05 -7.19
CA GLU A 42 16.35 -6.81 -6.10
C GLU A 42 15.30 -7.55 -5.26
N MET A 43 14.01 -7.35 -5.55
CA MET A 43 12.93 -8.03 -4.83
C MET A 43 12.67 -9.43 -5.40
N ASN A 44 13.11 -10.46 -4.67
CA ASN A 44 12.84 -11.86 -5.01
C ASN A 44 11.36 -12.25 -4.78
N SER A 45 10.88 -12.10 -3.55
CA SER A 45 9.50 -12.40 -3.18
C SER A 45 9.10 -11.65 -1.91
N ALA A 46 7.82 -11.34 -1.77
CA ALA A 46 7.25 -10.73 -0.58
C ALA A 46 6.17 -11.66 0.00
N SER A 47 6.13 -11.81 1.32
CA SER A 47 5.07 -12.54 2.01
C SER A 47 3.73 -11.82 1.83
N GLN A 48 2.62 -12.56 1.96
CA GLN A 48 1.30 -11.96 1.85
C GLN A 48 1.05 -10.88 2.92
N GLU A 49 1.54 -11.10 4.13
CA GLU A 49 1.44 -10.15 5.24
C GLU A 49 2.21 -8.86 4.94
N ALA A 50 3.40 -8.96 4.34
CA ALA A 50 4.17 -7.79 3.93
C ALA A 50 3.40 -6.96 2.88
N VAL A 51 2.83 -7.61 1.85
CA VAL A 51 2.01 -6.92 0.84
C VAL A 51 0.77 -6.27 1.49
N PHE A 52 0.13 -6.93 2.45
CA PHE A 52 -1.01 -6.38 3.18
C PHE A 52 -0.64 -5.13 3.99
N ILE A 53 0.48 -5.18 4.73
CA ILE A 53 0.97 -4.04 5.53
C ILE A 53 1.32 -2.86 4.61
N VAL A 54 2.01 -3.11 3.49
CA VAL A 54 2.33 -2.07 2.51
C VAL A 54 1.06 -1.44 1.94
N ALA A 55 0.05 -2.25 1.59
CA ALA A 55 -1.24 -1.74 1.14
C ALA A 55 -1.88 -0.83 2.19
N LYS A 56 -1.87 -1.24 3.47
CA LYS A 56 -2.46 -0.44 4.55
C LYS A 56 -1.66 0.83 4.85
N ALA A 57 -0.34 0.74 4.85
CA ALA A 57 0.56 1.88 5.00
C ALA A 57 0.34 2.90 3.87
N THR A 58 0.11 2.44 2.65
CA THR A 58 -0.19 3.31 1.49
C THR A 58 -1.49 4.09 1.69
N GLU A 59 -2.53 3.49 2.25
CA GLU A 59 -3.77 4.20 2.60
C GLU A 59 -3.52 5.31 3.62
N LEU A 60 -2.81 4.98 4.70
CA LEU A 60 -2.50 5.94 5.77
C LEU A 60 -1.59 7.06 5.26
N PHE A 61 -0.64 6.72 4.39
CA PHE A 61 0.25 7.69 3.75
C PHE A 61 -0.54 8.68 2.89
N ILE A 62 -1.47 8.20 2.05
CA ILE A 62 -2.32 9.08 1.23
C ILE A 62 -3.17 10.00 2.10
N GLU A 63 -3.73 9.49 3.20
CA GLU A 63 -4.48 10.33 4.14
C GLU A 63 -3.60 11.40 4.78
N ALA A 64 -2.38 11.04 5.20
CA ALA A 64 -1.44 11.95 5.83
C ALA A 64 -1.01 13.06 4.87
N ILE A 65 -0.53 12.72 3.67
CA ILE A 65 -0.08 13.73 2.69
C ILE A 65 -1.25 14.60 2.21
N ALA A 66 -2.46 14.05 2.06
CA ALA A 66 -3.64 14.82 1.69
C ALA A 66 -4.02 15.86 2.75
N LYS A 67 -3.95 15.50 4.04
CA LYS A 67 -4.20 16.42 5.15
C LYS A 67 -3.18 17.56 5.15
N GLU A 68 -1.90 17.24 5.02
CA GLU A 68 -0.85 18.27 5.01
C GLU A 68 -0.93 19.17 3.77
N THR A 69 -1.13 18.60 2.59
CA THR A 69 -1.40 19.36 1.36
C THR A 69 -2.58 20.32 1.53
N TYR A 70 -3.64 19.88 2.20
CA TYR A 70 -4.81 20.72 2.44
C TYR A 70 -4.52 21.87 3.42
N ASN A 71 -3.63 21.68 4.40
CA ASN A 71 -3.16 22.76 5.27
C ASN A 71 -2.55 23.90 4.44
N PHE A 72 -1.69 23.60 3.46
CA PHE A 72 -1.13 24.60 2.53
C PHE A 72 -2.20 25.24 1.63
N THR A 73 -3.17 24.44 1.18
CA THR A 73 -4.33 24.95 0.42
C THR A 73 -5.11 26.01 1.22
N LEU A 74 -5.34 25.76 2.51
CA LEU A 74 -6.03 26.68 3.41
C LEU A 74 -5.20 27.92 3.74
N GLN A 75 -3.88 27.79 3.92
CA GLN A 75 -2.98 28.94 4.08
C GLN A 75 -3.04 29.89 2.88
N ASN A 76 -3.22 29.31 1.69
CA ASN A 76 -3.45 30.04 0.44
C ASN A 76 -4.87 30.62 0.30
N ARG A 77 -5.72 30.48 1.31
CA ARG A 77 -7.15 30.88 1.33
C ARG A 77 -7.97 30.27 0.20
N LYS A 78 -7.58 29.07 -0.26
CA LYS A 78 -8.29 28.31 -1.29
C LYS A 78 -9.03 27.13 -0.67
N LYS A 79 -9.94 26.54 -1.43
CA LYS A 79 -10.67 25.31 -1.09
C LYS A 79 -10.40 24.17 -2.08
N THR A 80 -9.69 24.46 -3.16
CA THR A 80 -9.32 23.50 -4.20
C THR A 80 -7.83 23.25 -4.07
N VAL A 81 -7.47 22.00 -3.81
CA VAL A 81 -6.07 21.54 -3.77
C VAL A 81 -5.45 21.72 -5.15
N GLN A 82 -4.27 22.31 -5.20
CA GLN A 82 -3.47 22.49 -6.42
C GLN A 82 -2.13 21.77 -6.29
N ARG A 83 -1.49 21.46 -7.43
CA ARG A 83 -0.18 20.80 -7.46
C ARG A 83 0.86 21.50 -6.57
N ARG A 84 0.93 22.84 -6.64
CA ARG A 84 1.81 23.67 -5.81
C ARG A 84 1.62 23.46 -4.29
N ASP A 85 0.42 23.10 -3.85
CA ASP A 85 0.14 22.87 -2.43
C ASP A 85 0.74 21.52 -1.99
N VAL A 86 0.81 20.54 -2.91
CA VAL A 86 1.49 19.25 -2.68
C VAL A 86 3.01 19.46 -2.66
N GLU A 87 3.55 20.21 -3.62
CA GLU A 87 4.97 20.59 -3.66
C GLU A 87 5.38 21.30 -2.36
N SER A 88 4.57 22.26 -1.90
CA SER A 88 4.81 22.96 -0.62
C SER A 88 4.82 22.00 0.59
N ALA A 89 3.95 20.99 0.59
CA ALA A 89 3.93 19.99 1.66
C ALA A 89 5.16 19.08 1.65
N ILE A 90 5.64 18.70 0.46
CA ILE A 90 6.87 17.90 0.29
C ILE A 90 8.08 18.71 0.79
N ASP A 91 8.21 19.97 0.36
CA ASP A 91 9.36 20.81 0.71
C ASP A 91 9.40 21.19 2.20
N SER A 92 8.24 21.28 2.85
CA SER A 92 8.14 21.78 4.23
C SER A 92 8.18 20.69 5.30
N ILE A 93 7.94 19.42 4.93
CA ILE A 93 7.74 18.33 5.89
C ILE A 93 8.73 17.20 5.59
N GLU A 94 9.72 17.06 6.47
CA GLU A 94 10.86 16.13 6.33
C GLU A 94 10.44 14.67 6.04
N VAL A 95 9.33 14.19 6.62
CA VAL A 95 8.86 12.81 6.38
C VAL A 95 8.44 12.56 4.92
N PHE A 96 8.20 13.63 4.14
CA PHE A 96 7.86 13.56 2.72
C PHE A 96 9.03 13.83 1.78
N SER A 97 10.25 14.09 2.28
CA SER A 97 11.43 14.39 1.45
C SER A 97 11.80 13.28 0.46
N PHE A 98 11.38 12.04 0.68
CA PHE A 98 11.57 10.95 -0.28
C PHE A 98 10.80 11.15 -1.61
N LEU A 99 9.90 12.14 -1.68
CA LEU A 99 9.12 12.52 -2.86
C LEU A 99 9.71 13.73 -3.61
N GLU A 100 10.82 14.31 -3.13
CA GLU A 100 11.49 15.41 -3.81
C GLU A 100 11.87 14.99 -5.25
N GLY A 101 11.56 15.83 -6.24
CA GLY A 101 11.79 15.55 -7.67
C GLY A 101 10.84 14.53 -8.30
N CYS A 102 9.83 14.03 -7.58
CA CYS A 102 8.82 13.13 -8.16
C CYS A 102 7.67 13.86 -8.89
N LEU A 103 7.58 15.19 -8.73
CA LEU A 103 6.52 16.05 -9.28
C LEU A 103 7.09 17.06 -10.28
N ASP A 104 7.92 16.61 -11.21
CA ASP A 104 8.38 17.42 -12.35
C ASP A 104 7.38 17.41 -13.53
#